data_AF-A0A482Y9G5-F1
#
_entry.id   AF-A0A482Y9G5-F1
#
_cell.length_a   1.000
_cell.length_b   1.000
_cell.length_c   1.000
_cell.angle_alpha   90.00
_cell.angle_beta   90.00
_cell.angle_gamma   90.00
#
_symmetry.space_group_name_H-M   'P 1'
#
loop_
_entity.id
_entity.type
_entity.pdbx_description
1 polymer ?
#
loop_
_entity_poly.entity_id
_entity_poly.type
_entity_poly.pdbx_seq_one_letter_code
_entity_poly.pdbx_strand_id
1 'polypeptide(L)'
;MGKCARCGTEDANPPKHNRHLDYEYCDECQEMFDSVWENGVVVRSRHSNRAFDDLPYEVSIRADDVNTTENWRDKRNPQNQVEALGEAKKAMETYDLPGLFIYQKTGSVWLIDEYLETHPKIRGDVEDYNDSSGGGFLSNILF
;
A
#
# COMPACT_ATOMS: atom_id res chain seq x y z
N MET A 1 10.55 24.59 9.42
CA MET A 1 9.49 23.61 9.12
C MET A 1 9.75 23.13 7.70
N GLY A 2 9.81 21.83 7.49
CA GLY A 2 9.93 21.27 6.14
C GLY A 2 8.61 21.40 5.37
N LYS A 3 8.64 21.00 4.10
CA LYS A 3 7.43 20.92 3.27
C LYS A 3 6.88 19.51 3.32
N CYS A 4 5.55 19.39 3.39
CA CYS A 4 4.88 18.10 3.38
C CYS A 4 5.25 17.38 2.08
N ALA A 5 5.79 16.18 2.19
CA ALA A 5 6.23 15.39 1.05
C ALA A 5 5.11 15.01 0.08
N ARG A 6 3.85 14.98 0.56
CA ARG A 6 2.68 14.64 -0.25
C ARG A 6 2.01 15.87 -0.86
N CYS A 7 1.56 16.81 -0.05
CA CYS A 7 0.75 17.95 -0.51
C CYS A 7 1.52 19.27 -0.64
N GLY A 8 2.78 19.33 -0.18
CA GLY A 8 3.64 20.51 -0.32
C GLY A 8 3.37 21.66 0.66
N THR A 9 2.47 21.49 1.64
CA THR A 9 2.21 22.49 2.67
C THR A 9 3.43 22.73 3.55
N GLU A 10 3.57 23.92 4.13
CA GLU A 10 4.78 24.34 4.88
C GLU A 10 4.76 23.94 6.37
N ASP A 11 3.75 23.20 6.80
CA ASP A 11 3.47 22.74 8.16
C ASP A 11 3.80 21.25 8.35
N ALA A 12 4.91 20.79 7.76
CA ALA A 12 5.29 19.38 7.84
C ALA A 12 5.82 19.01 9.24
N ASN A 13 5.39 17.85 9.72
CA ASN A 13 5.85 17.22 10.94
C ASN A 13 6.44 15.82 10.61
N PRO A 14 7.37 15.30 11.42
CA PRO A 14 7.81 13.91 11.27
C PRO A 14 6.61 12.95 11.49
N PRO A 15 6.44 11.90 10.68
CA PRO A 15 5.25 11.07 10.75
C PRO A 15 5.34 9.99 11.83
N LYS A 16 4.17 9.58 12.32
CA LYS A 16 4.00 8.72 13.51
C LYS A 16 4.32 7.24 13.27
N HIS A 17 4.12 6.73 12.06
CA HIS A 17 4.11 5.28 11.77
C HIS A 17 5.42 4.70 11.21
N ASN A 18 6.44 5.53 10.98
CA ASN A 18 7.74 5.06 10.52
C ASN A 18 8.86 5.80 11.28
N ARG A 19 9.75 5.06 11.95
CA ARG A 19 10.82 5.64 12.79
C ARG A 19 12.11 5.94 12.03
N HIS A 20 12.16 5.62 10.73
CA HIS A 20 13.31 5.77 9.86
C HIS A 20 12.96 6.71 8.71
N LEU A 21 13.17 8.04 8.84
CA LEU A 21 12.58 8.97 7.88
C LEU A 21 13.40 10.20 7.54
N ASP A 22 13.61 10.34 6.24
CA ASP A 22 14.01 11.57 5.54
C ASP A 22 12.79 12.40 5.05
N TYR A 23 11.55 11.97 5.33
CA TYR A 23 10.31 12.60 4.83
C TYR A 23 9.39 13.08 5.96
N GLU A 24 8.85 14.29 5.81
CA GLU A 24 7.91 14.95 6.73
C GLU A 24 6.53 15.11 6.07
N TYR A 25 5.45 15.01 6.85
CA TYR A 25 4.07 15.13 6.39
C TYR A 25 3.27 16.06 7.30
N CYS A 26 2.37 16.87 6.74
CA CYS A 26 1.47 17.70 7.55
C CYS A 26 0.44 16.84 8.30
N ASP A 27 -0.19 17.42 9.31
CA ASP A 27 -1.11 16.71 10.21
C ASP A 27 -2.29 16.09 9.44
N GLU A 28 -2.86 16.79 8.45
CA GLU A 28 -3.94 16.26 7.62
C GLU A 28 -3.52 15.00 6.83
N CYS A 29 -2.31 15.00 6.27
CA CYS A 29 -1.79 13.82 5.56
C CYS A 29 -1.53 12.68 6.54
N GLN A 30 -1.02 12.98 7.74
CA GLN A 30 -0.82 11.96 8.77
C GLN A 30 -2.14 11.35 9.21
N GLU A 31 -3.16 12.15 9.52
CA GLU A 31 -4.50 11.64 9.90
C GLU A 31 -5.11 10.75 8.83
N MET A 32 -4.96 11.12 7.56
CA MET A 32 -5.39 10.29 6.45
C MET A 32 -4.63 8.95 6.41
N PHE A 33 -3.30 8.96 6.56
CA PHE A 33 -2.52 7.73 6.63
C PHE A 33 -2.87 6.88 7.84
N ASP A 34 -3.11 7.48 9.01
CA ASP A 34 -3.53 6.82 10.24
C ASP A 34 -4.88 6.12 9.99
N SER A 35 -5.83 6.79 9.33
CA SER A 35 -7.13 6.21 8.96
C SER A 35 -7.00 4.99 8.04
N VAL A 36 -6.17 5.05 6.99
CA VAL A 36 -5.95 3.91 6.07
C VAL A 36 -5.15 2.80 6.76
N TRP A 37 -4.22 3.17 7.65
CA TRP A 37 -3.48 2.20 8.45
C TRP A 37 -4.40 1.40 9.37
N GLU A 38 -5.40 2.02 9.97
CA GLU A 38 -6.37 1.35 10.82
C GLU A 38 -7.43 0.58 10.01
N ASN A 39 -7.92 1.18 8.91
CA ASN A 39 -9.05 0.70 8.11
C ASN A 39 -8.72 0.67 6.61
N GLY A 40 -7.75 -0.15 6.22
CA GLY A 40 -7.37 -0.28 4.82
C GLY A 40 -6.42 -1.44 4.53
N VAL A 41 -5.90 -1.45 3.30
CA VAL A 41 -4.88 -2.39 2.84
C VAL A 41 -3.51 -1.77 3.00
N VAL A 42 -2.64 -2.40 3.80
CA VAL A 42 -1.31 -1.87 4.12
C VAL A 42 -0.23 -2.76 3.53
N VAL A 43 0.64 -2.16 2.72
CA VAL A 43 1.83 -2.81 2.14
C VAL A 43 3.09 -2.26 2.79
N ARG A 44 3.95 -3.15 3.29
CA ARG A 44 5.25 -2.79 3.88
C ARG A 44 6.24 -3.93 3.74
N SER A 45 7.55 -3.65 3.81
CA SER A 45 8.55 -4.72 3.89
C SER A 45 8.46 -5.44 5.24
N ARG A 46 8.56 -6.78 5.23
CA ARG A 46 8.37 -7.65 6.41
C ARG A 46 9.45 -7.42 7.48
N HIS A 47 10.65 -7.01 7.07
CA HIS A 47 11.76 -6.74 7.98
C HIS A 47 11.95 -5.24 8.12
N SER A 48 11.19 -4.64 9.05
CA SER A 48 11.13 -3.19 9.32
C SER A 48 12.44 -2.50 9.70
N ASN A 49 13.54 -3.24 9.84
CA ASN A 49 14.78 -2.75 10.45
C ASN A 49 15.99 -2.82 9.50
N ARG A 50 15.80 -3.21 8.23
CA ARG A 50 16.90 -3.32 7.26
C ARG A 50 16.43 -2.80 5.89
N ALA A 51 17.12 -1.82 5.33
CA ALA A 51 16.84 -1.28 4.00
C ALA A 51 17.48 -2.15 2.92
N PHE A 52 16.85 -3.27 2.57
CA PHE A 52 17.26 -4.07 1.41
C PHE A 52 16.09 -4.20 0.43
N ASP A 53 16.39 -4.06 -0.86
CA ASP A 53 15.41 -4.13 -1.98
C ASP A 53 14.78 -5.53 -2.13
N ASP A 54 15.48 -6.58 -1.67
CA ASP A 54 15.07 -7.98 -1.82
C ASP A 54 14.28 -8.52 -0.62
N LEU A 55 13.83 -7.67 0.29
CA LEU A 55 13.09 -8.14 1.46
C LEU A 55 11.65 -8.48 1.09
N PRO A 56 11.12 -9.62 1.58
CA PRO A 56 9.75 -9.99 1.31
C PRO A 56 8.81 -8.92 1.85
N TYR A 57 7.76 -8.65 1.09
CA TYR A 57 6.72 -7.70 1.47
C TYR A 57 5.63 -8.41 2.29
N GLU A 58 4.90 -7.64 3.08
CA GLU A 58 3.68 -8.04 3.79
C GLU A 58 2.54 -7.14 3.29
N VAL A 59 1.44 -7.76 2.88
CA VAL A 59 0.17 -7.08 2.63
C VAL A 59 -0.76 -7.44 3.77
N SER A 60 -1.23 -6.46 4.53
CA SER A 60 -2.19 -6.63 5.62
C SER A 60 -3.51 -5.99 5.24
N ILE A 61 -4.60 -6.74 5.31
CA ILE A 61 -5.96 -6.22 5.10
C ILE A 61 -6.58 -5.96 6.47
N ARG A 62 -7.10 -4.75 6.68
CA ARG A 62 -7.68 -4.30 7.95
C ARG A 62 -9.00 -3.60 7.66
N ALA A 63 -10.10 -4.17 8.14
CA ALA A 63 -11.43 -3.57 8.07
C ALA A 63 -12.13 -3.86 9.40
N ASP A 64 -12.49 -2.81 10.15
CA ASP A 64 -13.17 -2.94 11.46
C ASP A 64 -14.72 -2.85 11.37
N ASP A 65 -15.29 -2.62 10.18
CA ASP A 65 -16.75 -2.64 9.89
C ASP A 65 -16.90 -3.26 8.48
N VAL A 66 -17.76 -4.23 8.18
CA VAL A 66 -19.23 -4.07 8.09
C VAL A 66 -19.90 -5.43 8.28
N ASN A 67 -20.58 -5.69 9.42
CA ASN A 67 -21.58 -6.77 9.60
C ASN A 67 -21.21 -8.22 9.19
N THR A 68 -19.98 -8.52 8.80
CA THR A 68 -19.53 -9.88 8.57
C THR A 68 -18.99 -10.40 9.88
N THR A 69 -19.49 -11.56 10.32
CA THR A 69 -19.06 -12.31 11.51
C THR A 69 -17.58 -12.69 11.56
N GLU A 70 -16.78 -12.19 10.62
CA GLU A 70 -15.37 -12.50 10.40
C GLU A 70 -14.61 -11.16 10.38
N ASN A 71 -13.82 -10.92 11.42
CA ASN A 71 -12.76 -9.90 11.36
C ASN A 71 -11.71 -10.41 10.36
N TRP A 72 -11.78 -10.02 9.09
CA TRP A 72 -10.90 -10.49 8.02
C TRP A 72 -9.51 -9.84 8.11
N ARG A 73 -8.72 -10.24 9.10
CA ARG A 73 -7.28 -9.94 9.13
C ARG A 73 -6.54 -10.96 8.29
N ASP A 74 -6.48 -10.73 6.99
CA ASP A 74 -5.65 -11.51 6.06
C ASP A 74 -4.25 -10.89 5.94
N LYS A 75 -3.24 -11.75 5.83
CA LYS A 75 -1.84 -11.39 5.64
C LYS A 75 -1.24 -12.17 4.48
N ARG A 76 -0.81 -11.44 3.45
CA ARG A 76 -0.13 -12.02 2.28
C ARG A 76 1.34 -11.68 2.31
N ASN A 77 2.13 -12.58 1.73
CA ASN A 77 3.58 -12.63 1.88
C ASN A 77 4.32 -12.65 0.52
N PRO A 78 4.05 -11.66 -0.35
CA PRO A 78 4.65 -11.55 -1.69
C PRO A 78 6.18 -11.44 -1.65
N GLN A 79 6.83 -11.91 -2.72
CA GLN A 79 8.28 -12.00 -2.79
C GLN A 79 8.94 -10.68 -3.18
N ASN A 80 8.24 -9.82 -3.92
CA ASN A 80 8.77 -8.54 -4.39
C ASN A 80 7.70 -7.43 -4.33
N GLN A 81 8.14 -6.21 -4.65
CA GLN A 81 7.30 -5.00 -4.60
C GLN A 81 6.11 -5.07 -5.57
N VAL A 82 6.32 -5.58 -6.77
CA VAL A 82 5.30 -5.65 -7.83
C VAL A 82 4.18 -6.61 -7.40
N GLU A 83 4.54 -7.81 -6.95
CA GLU A 83 3.58 -8.77 -6.40
C GLU A 83 2.81 -8.17 -5.22
N ALA A 84 3.47 -7.42 -4.34
CA ALA A 84 2.83 -6.82 -3.18
C ALA A 84 1.82 -5.74 -3.52
N LEU A 85 2.17 -4.85 -4.46
CA LEU A 85 1.27 -3.82 -4.94
C LEU A 85 0.12 -4.42 -5.75
N GLY A 86 0.35 -5.48 -6.51
CA GLY A 86 -0.70 -6.21 -7.23
C GLY A 86 -1.68 -6.93 -6.30
N GLU A 87 -1.17 -7.67 -5.32
CA GLU A 87 -2.01 -8.31 -4.29
C GLU A 87 -2.80 -7.29 -3.47
N ALA A 88 -2.20 -6.14 -3.17
CA ALA A 88 -2.88 -5.04 -2.49
C ALA A 88 -3.97 -4.40 -3.35
N LYS A 89 -3.70 -4.14 -4.63
CA LYS A 89 -4.70 -3.65 -5.61
C LYS A 89 -5.93 -4.56 -5.66
N LYS A 90 -5.72 -5.87 -5.82
CA LYS A 90 -6.80 -6.86 -5.80
C LYS A 90 -7.60 -6.80 -4.51
N ALA A 91 -6.93 -6.67 -3.36
CA ALA A 91 -7.60 -6.56 -2.07
C ALA A 91 -8.39 -5.25 -1.93
N MET A 92 -7.82 -4.11 -2.34
CA MET A 92 -8.50 -2.82 -2.35
C MET A 92 -9.80 -2.87 -3.15
N GLU A 93 -9.76 -3.46 -4.35
CA GLU A 93 -10.94 -3.64 -5.21
C GLU A 93 -11.95 -4.63 -4.64
N THR A 94 -11.49 -5.75 -4.08
CA THR A 94 -12.36 -6.81 -3.54
C THR A 94 -13.12 -6.33 -2.30
N TYR A 95 -12.46 -5.55 -1.45
CA TYR A 95 -13.00 -5.13 -0.16
C TYR A 95 -13.46 -3.66 -0.13
N ASP A 96 -13.33 -2.93 -1.25
CA ASP A 96 -13.60 -1.49 -1.35
C ASP A 96 -12.87 -0.68 -0.26
N LEU A 97 -11.57 -0.96 -0.08
CA LEU A 97 -10.73 -0.36 0.95
C LEU A 97 -9.62 0.51 0.34
N PRO A 98 -9.26 1.63 1.00
CA PRO A 98 -8.10 2.41 0.60
C PRO A 98 -6.78 1.65 0.87
N GLY A 99 -5.74 2.00 0.12
CA GLY A 99 -4.44 1.34 0.17
C GLY A 99 -3.31 2.27 0.61
N LEU A 100 -2.47 1.81 1.53
CA LEU A 100 -1.27 2.50 2.00
C LEU A 100 -0.01 1.69 1.69
N PHE A 101 0.95 2.33 1.01
CA PHE A 101 2.27 1.78 0.76
C PHE A 101 3.33 2.48 1.61
N ILE A 102 4.02 1.71 2.45
CA ILE A 102 5.15 2.19 3.26
C ILE A 102 6.44 1.72 2.64
N TYR A 103 7.13 2.63 1.96
CA TYR A 103 8.36 2.35 1.27
C TYR A 103 9.56 2.54 2.20
N GLN A 104 9.86 1.54 3.00
CA GLN A 104 10.87 1.59 4.06
C GLN A 104 12.27 1.98 3.58
N LYS A 105 12.64 1.70 2.32
CA LYS A 105 13.95 2.07 1.75
C LYS A 105 14.20 3.57 1.77
N THR A 106 13.20 4.35 1.39
CA THR A 106 13.27 5.82 1.40
C THR A 106 12.61 6.40 2.64
N GLY A 107 11.86 5.59 3.38
CA GLY A 107 11.00 6.03 4.45
C GLY A 107 9.63 6.54 3.99
N SER A 108 9.48 6.87 2.71
CA SER A 108 8.25 7.50 2.22
C SER A 108 6.99 6.63 2.39
N VAL A 109 5.87 7.29 2.64
CA VAL A 109 4.52 6.74 2.75
C VAL A 109 3.65 7.34 1.65
N TRP A 110 2.87 6.49 0.99
CA TRP A 110 2.04 6.85 -0.16
C TRP A 110 0.70 6.16 -0.10
N LEU A 111 -0.34 6.78 -0.63
CA LEU A 111 -1.50 6.02 -1.08
C LEU A 111 -1.09 5.16 -2.27
N ILE A 112 -1.59 3.92 -2.34
CA ILE A 112 -1.18 2.97 -3.39
C ILE A 112 -1.48 3.53 -4.79
N ASP A 113 -2.66 4.11 -4.99
CA ASP A 113 -3.02 4.69 -6.30
C ASP A 113 -2.12 5.88 -6.67
N GLU A 114 -1.87 6.80 -5.74
CA GLU A 114 -0.96 7.93 -5.96
C GLU A 114 0.47 7.46 -6.28
N TYR A 115 0.95 6.40 -5.59
CA TYR A 115 2.25 5.81 -5.85
C TYR A 115 2.34 5.26 -7.28
N LEU A 116 1.33 4.50 -7.71
CA LEU A 116 1.31 3.88 -9.04
C LEU A 116 1.15 4.92 -10.16
N GLU A 117 0.36 5.98 -9.95
CA GLU A 117 0.25 7.09 -10.89
C GLU A 117 1.59 7.81 -11.08
N THR A 118 2.33 8.02 -9.99
CA THR A 118 3.65 8.68 -10.01
C THR A 118 4.75 7.79 -10.58
N HIS A 119 4.58 6.46 -10.53
CA HIS A 119 5.56 5.47 -10.98
C HIS A 119 5.00 4.58 -12.12
N PRO A 120 4.81 5.13 -13.33
CA PRO A 120 4.09 4.44 -14.42
C PRO A 120 4.75 3.13 -14.86
N LYS A 121 6.07 2.98 -14.69
CA LYS A 121 6.77 1.73 -14.96
C LYS A 121 6.32 0.62 -14.01
N ILE A 122 6.30 0.91 -12.70
CA ILE A 122 5.84 -0.05 -11.68
C ILE A 122 4.36 -0.35 -11.88
N ARG A 123 3.55 0.65 -12.23
CA ARG A 123 2.14 0.44 -12.58
C ARG A 123 1.97 -0.58 -13.71
N GLY A 124 2.71 -0.44 -14.81
CA GLY A 124 2.69 -1.42 -15.89
C GLY A 124 3.08 -2.82 -15.42
N ASP A 125 4.16 -2.94 -14.63
CA ASP A 125 4.58 -4.24 -14.08
C ASP A 125 3.50 -4.87 -13.16
N VAL A 126 2.76 -4.04 -12.40
CA VAL A 126 1.64 -4.48 -11.53
C VAL A 126 0.43 -4.92 -12.35
N GLU A 127 0.09 -4.19 -13.41
CA GLU A 127 -0.97 -4.55 -14.36
C GLU A 127 -0.65 -5.90 -15.03
N ASP A 128 0.56 -6.06 -15.57
CA ASP A 128 1.04 -7.31 -16.16
C ASP A 128 1.00 -8.48 -15.17
N TYR A 129 1.40 -8.23 -13.92
CA TYR A 129 1.31 -9.22 -12.84
C TYR A 129 -0.14 -9.62 -12.54
N ASN A 130 -1.05 -8.65 -12.48
CA ASN A 130 -2.47 -8.91 -12.21
C ASN A 130 -3.12 -9.69 -13.36
N ASP A 131 -2.78 -9.38 -14.61
CA ASP A 131 -3.26 -10.10 -15.79
C ASP A 131 -2.70 -11.53 -15.84
N SER A 132 -1.40 -11.69 -15.55
CA SER A 132 -0.74 -13.01 -15.56
C SER A 132 -1.19 -13.90 -14.39
N SER A 133 -1.43 -13.31 -13.22
CA SER A 133 -1.86 -14.02 -12.01
C SER A 133 -3.39 -14.17 -11.94
N GLY A 134 -4.13 -13.39 -12.74
CA GLY A 134 -5.59 -13.45 -12.93
C GLY A 134 -6.01 -14.18 -14.20
N GLY A 135 -5.05 -14.61 -15.03
CA GLY A 135 -5.20 -15.34 -16.28
C GLY A 135 -5.67 -16.79 -16.08
N GLY A 136 -6.89 -16.95 -15.58
CA GLY A 136 -7.55 -18.25 -15.42
C GLY A 136 -9.03 -18.20 -15.07
N PHE A 137 -9.66 -17.02 -14.91
CA PHE A 137 -11.07 -16.96 -14.47
C PHE A 137 -12.07 -16.29 -15.42
N LEU A 138 -11.65 -15.78 -16.58
CA LEU A 138 -12.58 -15.23 -17.59
C LEU A 138 -12.33 -15.70 -19.03
N SER A 139 -12.09 -17.01 -19.20
CA SER A 139 -12.23 -17.66 -20.50
C SER A 139 -13.17 -18.85 -20.40
N ASN A 140 -14.44 -18.60 -20.08
CA ASN A 140 -15.53 -19.44 -20.58
C ASN A 140 -16.91 -18.77 -20.42
N ILE A 141 -17.67 -18.83 -21.52
CA ILE A 141 -19.15 -18.79 -21.67
C ILE A 141 -19.73 -17.54 -22.39
N LEU A 142 -20.39 -17.85 -23.52
CA LEU A 142 -21.19 -17.05 -24.49
C LEU A 142 -20.37 -16.53 -25.69
N PHE A 143 -20.51 -17.06 -26.92
CA PHE A 143 -21.64 -17.68 -27.63
C PHE A 143 -21.22 -18.92 -28.44
#